data_AF-A0A2V8K9G8-F1
#
_entry.id   AF-A0A2V8K9G8-F1
#
_cell.length_a   1.000
_cell.length_b   1.000
_cell.length_c   1.000
_cell.angle_alpha   90.00
_cell.angle_beta   90.00
_cell.angle_gamma   90.00
#
_symmetry.space_group_name_H-M   'P 1'
#
loop_
_entity.id
_entity.type
_entity.pdbx_description
1 polymer ?
#
loop_
_entity_poly.entity_id
_entity_poly.type
_entity_poly.pdbx_seq_one_letter_code
_entity_poly.pdbx_strand_id
1 'polypeptide(L)'
;MMKRFHVAALVFAVLALAATASAQSSTSQFVVGGETAKKIHDFGTINLATAERIAEKCEDLARKEGVAVSIYILDNEGNHVYMHRMDGQGYLNIVTAEMKARTALLTRAPSKARMNQVLQNPDSELQQIQIGFFPNSGGLPIIVNDQLIGAIGVGGSAPRVAQGWSDEICAHKAMTEVLGPQPPLLQDLPPRAAVNRGNAPVPRFELPQGAAPKSTLPPEFVVSGKAAANIFDGSQISGEAAKKIARTCRDWAAAKGGTASIYILDTHGEFVHQERGDGQIYPNMHTAMLKAQTALQTRRPTSLPNAQLRNDPSGTPRQLVQFGFFTNSGGIPIVVDGEMIGAIGVGGGAGGGGDENCAIEGLKAAFGNRVLLPVYPPKSNN
;
A
#
# COMPACT_ATOMS: atom_id res chain seq x y z
N MET A 1 -87.04 22.95 -36.38
CA MET A 1 -86.51 22.59 -37.71
C MET A 1 -85.24 23.39 -37.92
N MET A 2 -84.07 22.74 -38.00
CA MET A 2 -82.73 23.31 -38.34
C MET A 2 -82.13 24.36 -37.38
N LYS A 3 -80.82 24.53 -37.20
CA LYS A 3 -79.61 23.68 -37.22
C LYS A 3 -78.48 24.57 -36.66
N ARG A 4 -77.56 23.97 -35.90
CA ARG A 4 -76.12 24.32 -35.74
C ARG A 4 -75.72 25.56 -34.93
N PHE A 5 -75.39 25.32 -33.65
CA PHE A 5 -74.38 26.09 -32.92
C PHE A 5 -72.97 25.52 -33.18
N HIS A 6 -72.01 26.42 -33.31
CA HIS A 6 -70.59 26.13 -33.51
C HIS A 6 -69.96 25.61 -32.22
N VAL A 7 -69.26 24.47 -32.29
CA VAL A 7 -68.30 24.06 -31.26
C VAL A 7 -66.94 23.95 -31.93
N ALA A 8 -66.06 24.88 -31.59
CA ALA A 8 -64.64 24.83 -31.91
C ALA A 8 -64.00 23.73 -31.06
N ALA A 9 -63.50 22.67 -31.69
CA ALA A 9 -62.70 21.65 -31.02
C ALA A 9 -61.23 22.09 -31.06
N LEU A 10 -60.66 22.34 -29.88
CA LEU A 10 -59.22 22.43 -29.67
C LEU A 10 -58.57 21.08 -30.00
N VAL A 11 -57.64 21.09 -30.95
CA VAL A 11 -56.65 20.01 -31.12
C VAL A 11 -55.47 20.33 -30.20
N PHE A 12 -55.46 19.75 -29.00
CA PHE A 12 -54.23 19.64 -28.21
C PHE A 12 -53.49 18.38 -28.68
N ALA A 13 -52.38 18.58 -29.38
CA ALA A 13 -51.44 17.50 -29.70
C ALA A 13 -50.81 17.01 -28.38
N VAL A 14 -51.07 15.75 -28.04
CA VAL A 14 -50.35 15.04 -26.98
C VAL A 14 -48.96 14.72 -27.52
N LEU A 15 -47.98 15.57 -27.19
CA LEU A 15 -46.56 15.30 -27.38
C LEU A 15 -45.92 15.15 -25.99
N ALA A 16 -46.11 14.00 -25.36
CA ALA A 16 -45.38 13.66 -24.14
C ALA A 16 -45.25 12.14 -24.03
N LEU A 17 -44.04 11.70 -23.64
CA LEU A 17 -43.57 10.32 -23.37
C LEU A 17 -42.87 9.58 -24.52
N ALA A 18 -41.65 10.02 -24.86
CA ALA A 18 -40.64 9.11 -25.45
C ALA A 18 -39.21 9.37 -24.94
N ALA A 19 -39.02 10.19 -23.90
CA ALA A 19 -37.68 10.60 -23.44
C ALA A 19 -37.17 9.88 -22.18
N THR A 20 -37.96 9.00 -21.55
CA THR A 20 -37.57 8.34 -20.28
C THR A 20 -37.14 6.88 -20.42
N ALA A 21 -37.31 6.24 -21.58
CA ALA A 21 -36.99 4.82 -21.76
C ALA A 21 -35.51 4.55 -22.15
N SER A 22 -34.74 5.56 -22.56
CA SER A 22 -33.36 5.36 -23.05
C SER A 22 -32.31 5.25 -21.93
N ALA A 23 -32.52 5.87 -20.77
CA ALA A 23 -31.56 5.83 -19.66
C ALA A 23 -31.60 4.51 -18.86
N GLN A 24 -32.76 3.85 -18.82
CA GLN A 24 -32.94 2.63 -18.03
C GLN A 24 -32.40 1.36 -18.73
N SER A 25 -32.19 1.45 -20.06
CA SER A 25 -31.70 0.34 -20.88
C SER A 25 -30.19 0.08 -20.70
N SER A 26 -29.36 1.13 -20.59
CA SER A 26 -27.90 0.97 -20.57
C SER A 26 -27.32 0.49 -19.24
N THR A 27 -27.94 0.81 -18.09
CA THR A 27 -27.45 0.35 -16.78
C THR A 27 -27.50 -1.18 -16.63
N SER A 28 -28.51 -1.82 -17.25
CA SER A 28 -28.78 -3.27 -17.11
C SER A 28 -27.63 -4.18 -17.53
N GLN A 29 -26.72 -3.70 -18.37
CA GLN A 29 -25.53 -4.43 -18.80
C GLN A 29 -24.46 -4.52 -17.70
N PHE A 30 -24.40 -3.52 -16.80
CA PHE A 30 -23.32 -3.35 -15.82
C PHE A 30 -23.68 -3.80 -14.41
N VAL A 31 -24.97 -3.94 -14.14
CA VAL A 31 -25.52 -4.37 -12.85
C VAL A 31 -26.01 -5.81 -12.89
N VAL A 32 -26.29 -6.40 -11.73
CA VAL A 32 -26.92 -7.72 -11.65
C VAL A 32 -28.33 -7.65 -12.24
N GLY A 33 -28.67 -8.60 -13.12
CA GLY A 33 -29.95 -8.64 -13.85
C GLY A 33 -30.62 -10.02 -13.85
N GLY A 34 -31.77 -10.11 -14.52
CA GLY A 34 -32.50 -11.37 -14.75
C GLY A 34 -33.00 -12.07 -13.48
N GLU A 35 -33.03 -13.41 -13.49
CA GLU A 35 -33.45 -14.22 -12.35
C GLU A 35 -32.53 -14.07 -11.13
N THR A 36 -31.24 -13.77 -11.33
CA THR A 36 -30.30 -13.51 -10.23
C THR A 36 -30.72 -12.27 -9.44
N ALA A 37 -30.97 -11.16 -10.13
CA ALA A 37 -31.45 -9.93 -9.50
C ALA A 37 -32.81 -10.11 -8.81
N LYS A 38 -33.72 -10.87 -9.42
CA LYS A 38 -35.00 -11.23 -8.79
C LYS A 38 -34.83 -12.04 -7.52
N LYS A 39 -33.87 -12.98 -7.50
CA LYS A 39 -33.60 -13.86 -6.35
C LYS A 39 -33.04 -13.09 -5.15
N ILE A 40 -32.19 -12.09 -5.39
CA ILE A 40 -31.55 -11.29 -4.33
C ILE A 40 -32.26 -9.95 -4.07
N HIS A 41 -33.26 -9.61 -4.87
CA HIS A 41 -33.99 -8.35 -4.83
C HIS A 41 -33.10 -7.09 -4.97
N ASP A 42 -31.99 -7.20 -5.70
CA ASP A 42 -31.06 -6.10 -6.00
C ASP A 42 -30.75 -6.03 -7.50
N PHE A 43 -30.98 -4.84 -8.06
CA PHE A 43 -30.82 -4.50 -9.48
C PHE A 43 -29.85 -3.33 -9.69
N GLY A 44 -29.20 -2.85 -8.62
CA GLY A 44 -28.31 -1.70 -8.63
C GLY A 44 -26.84 -2.02 -8.35
N THR A 45 -26.53 -3.25 -7.95
CA THR A 45 -25.16 -3.71 -7.67
C THR A 45 -24.41 -4.10 -8.94
N ILE A 46 -23.12 -3.78 -9.01
CA ILE A 46 -22.22 -4.17 -10.11
C ILE A 46 -22.16 -5.70 -10.28
N ASN A 47 -22.23 -6.18 -11.52
CA ASN A 47 -22.06 -7.61 -11.80
C ASN A 47 -20.58 -8.02 -11.92
N LEU A 48 -20.28 -9.31 -11.64
CA LEU A 48 -18.92 -9.85 -11.69
C LEU A 48 -18.25 -9.67 -13.06
N ALA A 49 -18.96 -9.94 -14.15
CA ALA A 49 -18.42 -9.83 -15.51
C ALA A 49 -17.95 -8.40 -15.84
N THR A 50 -18.62 -7.39 -15.30
CA THR A 50 -18.21 -5.98 -15.44
C THR A 50 -17.00 -5.67 -14.57
N ALA A 51 -16.98 -6.17 -13.33
CA ALA A 51 -15.84 -6.00 -12.42
C ALA A 51 -14.54 -6.62 -12.99
N GLU A 52 -14.62 -7.84 -13.53
CA GLU A 52 -13.51 -8.53 -14.21
C GLU A 52 -12.99 -7.69 -15.38
N ARG A 53 -13.87 -7.22 -16.28
CA ARG A 53 -13.48 -6.39 -17.42
C ARG A 53 -12.80 -5.09 -17.00
N ILE A 54 -13.29 -4.41 -15.95
CA ILE A 54 -12.62 -3.19 -15.44
C ILE A 54 -11.22 -3.53 -14.95
N ALA A 55 -11.06 -4.63 -14.21
CA ALA A 55 -9.76 -5.03 -13.69
C ALA A 55 -8.78 -5.40 -14.81
N GLU A 56 -9.22 -6.17 -15.82
CA GLU A 56 -8.43 -6.51 -17.02
C GLU A 56 -7.93 -5.24 -17.72
N LYS A 57 -8.78 -4.22 -17.90
CA LYS A 57 -8.36 -2.95 -18.53
C LYS A 57 -7.36 -2.18 -17.70
N CYS A 58 -7.48 -2.18 -16.38
CA CYS A 58 -6.47 -1.55 -15.53
C CYS A 58 -5.16 -2.35 -15.52
N GLU A 59 -5.21 -3.69 -15.54
CA GLU A 59 -4.03 -4.55 -15.71
C GLU A 59 -3.29 -4.26 -17.02
N ASP A 60 -4.01 -4.18 -18.15
CA ASP A 60 -3.44 -3.84 -19.46
C ASP A 60 -2.71 -2.49 -19.44
N LEU A 61 -3.30 -1.49 -18.78
CA LEU A 61 -2.69 -0.17 -18.60
C LEU A 61 -1.43 -0.26 -17.73
N ALA A 62 -1.47 -1.02 -16.64
CA ALA A 62 -0.32 -1.24 -15.76
C ALA A 62 0.84 -1.93 -16.49
N ARG A 63 0.55 -2.95 -17.31
CA ARG A 63 1.54 -3.65 -18.14
C ARG A 63 2.21 -2.70 -19.14
N LYS A 64 1.45 -1.84 -19.81
CA LYS A 64 1.99 -0.81 -20.73
C LYS A 64 2.93 0.17 -20.03
N GLU A 65 2.69 0.40 -18.75
CA GLU A 65 3.43 1.35 -17.91
C GLU A 65 4.58 0.69 -17.15
N GLY A 66 4.81 -0.61 -17.38
CA GLY A 66 5.88 -1.37 -16.77
C GLY A 66 5.74 -1.52 -15.25
N VAL A 67 4.52 -1.46 -14.72
CA VAL A 67 4.24 -1.58 -13.29
C VAL A 67 3.25 -2.70 -12.99
N ALA A 68 3.17 -3.10 -11.73
CA ALA A 68 2.19 -4.06 -11.23
C ALA A 68 1.27 -3.38 -10.21
N VAL A 69 0.00 -3.80 -10.18
CA VAL A 69 -1.03 -3.27 -9.28
C VAL A 69 -1.89 -4.39 -8.69
N SER A 70 -2.54 -4.09 -7.57
CA SER A 70 -3.66 -4.85 -7.00
C SER A 70 -4.93 -4.02 -7.14
N ILE A 71 -6.02 -4.66 -7.58
CA ILE A 71 -7.30 -4.04 -7.91
C ILE A 71 -8.35 -4.69 -7.02
N TYR A 72 -9.19 -3.86 -6.42
CA TYR A 72 -10.24 -4.27 -5.49
C TYR A 72 -11.55 -3.61 -5.89
N ILE A 73 -12.58 -4.40 -6.15
CA ILE A 73 -13.90 -3.91 -6.56
C ILE A 73 -14.95 -4.37 -5.55
N LEU A 74 -15.68 -3.38 -5.04
CA LEU A 74 -16.77 -3.54 -4.10
C LEU A 74 -18.09 -3.24 -4.78
N ASP A 75 -19.17 -3.89 -4.32
CA ASP A 75 -20.52 -3.45 -4.64
C ASP A 75 -20.92 -2.18 -3.87
N ASN A 76 -22.15 -1.72 -4.10
CA ASN A 76 -22.75 -0.56 -3.43
C ASN A 76 -23.00 -0.77 -1.92
N GLU A 77 -22.97 -2.00 -1.43
CA GLU A 77 -23.12 -2.35 0.01
C GLU A 77 -21.76 -2.54 0.71
N GLY A 78 -20.68 -2.65 -0.06
CA GLY A 78 -19.31 -2.81 0.45
C GLY A 78 -18.85 -4.26 0.56
N ASN A 79 -19.56 -5.18 -0.08
CA ASN A 79 -19.14 -6.57 -0.23
C ASN A 79 -18.10 -6.70 -1.35
N HIS A 80 -17.25 -7.71 -1.22
CA HIS A 80 -16.19 -8.00 -2.18
C HIS A 80 -16.79 -8.65 -3.43
N VAL A 81 -16.69 -7.97 -4.58
CA VAL A 81 -17.15 -8.52 -5.87
C VAL A 81 -15.97 -9.14 -6.63
N TYR A 82 -14.84 -8.44 -6.69
CA TYR A 82 -13.66 -8.91 -7.41
C TYR A 82 -12.36 -8.37 -6.81
N MET A 83 -11.36 -9.24 -6.69
CA MET A 83 -10.01 -8.87 -6.29
C MET A 83 -9.03 -9.48 -7.28
N HIS A 84 -8.17 -8.64 -7.85
CA HIS A 84 -7.15 -9.04 -8.80
C HIS A 84 -5.79 -8.53 -8.35
N ARG A 85 -4.82 -9.43 -8.27
CA ARG A 85 -3.46 -9.10 -7.84
C ARG A 85 -2.48 -9.54 -8.91
N MET A 86 -1.80 -8.58 -9.54
CA MET A 86 -0.71 -8.87 -10.46
C MET A 86 0.48 -9.50 -9.75
N ASP A 87 1.31 -10.22 -10.50
CA ASP A 87 2.57 -10.77 -10.00
C ASP A 87 3.49 -9.69 -9.43
N GLY A 88 4.27 -10.07 -8.41
CA GLY A 88 5.18 -9.15 -7.71
C GLY A 88 4.50 -8.19 -6.72
N GLN A 89 3.18 -8.22 -6.59
CA GLN A 89 2.46 -7.42 -5.59
C GLN A 89 2.50 -8.06 -4.20
N GLY A 90 2.85 -7.26 -3.20
CA GLY A 90 2.85 -7.65 -1.79
C GLY A 90 1.53 -7.36 -1.08
N TYR A 91 1.38 -7.90 0.12
CA TYR A 91 0.21 -7.74 1.00
C TYR A 91 -0.29 -6.29 1.10
N LEU A 92 0.60 -5.32 1.30
CA LEU A 92 0.24 -3.90 1.46
C LEU A 92 -0.52 -3.34 0.27
N ASN A 93 -0.18 -3.76 -0.95
CA ASN A 93 -0.83 -3.25 -2.15
C ASN A 93 -2.26 -3.78 -2.27
N ILE A 94 -2.50 -5.02 -1.82
CA ILE A 94 -3.82 -5.64 -1.77
C ILE A 94 -4.71 -4.94 -0.74
N VAL A 95 -4.25 -4.82 0.51
CA VAL A 95 -5.07 -4.24 1.58
C VAL A 95 -5.31 -2.74 1.39
N THR A 96 -4.33 -2.02 0.84
CA THR A 96 -4.53 -0.60 0.53
C THR A 96 -5.50 -0.40 -0.63
N ALA A 97 -5.51 -1.27 -1.64
CA ALA A 97 -6.52 -1.24 -2.70
C ALA A 97 -7.94 -1.39 -2.11
N GLU A 98 -8.15 -2.35 -1.20
CA GLU A 98 -9.43 -2.49 -0.49
C GLU A 98 -9.80 -1.23 0.31
N MET A 99 -8.87 -0.73 1.14
CA MET A 99 -9.10 0.47 1.97
C MET A 99 -9.44 1.70 1.12
N LYS A 100 -8.82 1.86 -0.06
CA LYS A 100 -9.12 2.91 -1.03
C LYS A 100 -10.53 2.75 -1.60
N ALA A 101 -10.92 1.54 -2.02
CA ALA A 101 -12.26 1.25 -2.52
C ALA A 101 -13.33 1.55 -1.46
N ARG A 102 -13.13 1.08 -0.22
CA ARG A 102 -14.03 1.35 0.92
C ARG A 102 -14.17 2.84 1.21
N THR A 103 -13.06 3.58 1.17
CA THR A 103 -13.09 5.04 1.36
C THR A 103 -13.94 5.71 0.28
N ALA A 104 -13.77 5.30 -0.99
CA ALA A 104 -14.53 5.85 -2.08
C ALA A 104 -16.03 5.55 -1.97
N LEU A 105 -16.36 4.32 -1.56
CA LEU A 105 -17.74 3.90 -1.32
C LEU A 105 -18.39 4.71 -0.19
N LEU A 106 -17.76 4.74 1.00
CA LEU A 106 -18.31 5.39 2.19
C LEU A 106 -18.50 6.90 2.01
N THR A 107 -17.59 7.53 1.28
CA THR A 107 -17.61 8.98 1.09
C THR A 107 -18.35 9.40 -0.18
N ARG A 108 -18.70 8.43 -1.05
CA ARG A 108 -19.24 8.67 -2.40
C ARG A 108 -18.39 9.63 -3.22
N ALA A 109 -17.08 9.62 -2.99
CA ALA A 109 -16.12 10.54 -3.58
C ALA A 109 -14.77 9.85 -3.73
N PRO A 110 -13.89 10.29 -4.65
CA PRO A 110 -12.54 9.75 -4.76
C PRO A 110 -11.79 9.77 -3.42
N SER A 111 -11.05 8.70 -3.10
CA SER A 111 -10.23 8.66 -1.87
C SER A 111 -9.16 9.75 -1.84
N LYS A 112 -8.81 10.31 -3.01
CA LYS A 112 -7.98 11.51 -3.16
C LYS A 112 -8.53 12.74 -2.47
N ALA A 113 -9.85 12.90 -2.35
CA ALA A 113 -10.44 14.03 -1.61
C ALA A 113 -9.97 14.04 -0.14
N ARG A 114 -9.90 12.86 0.46
CA ARG A 114 -9.39 12.64 1.82
C ARG A 114 -7.88 12.83 1.92
N MET A 115 -7.14 12.34 0.93
CA MET A 115 -5.71 12.61 0.80
C MET A 115 -5.42 14.11 0.77
N ASN A 116 -6.12 14.87 -0.08
CA ASN A 116 -5.96 16.31 -0.18
C ASN A 116 -6.28 17.04 1.14
N GLN A 117 -7.29 16.59 1.89
CA GLN A 117 -7.57 17.12 3.23
C GLN A 117 -6.39 16.90 4.19
N VAL A 118 -5.77 15.72 4.17
CA VAL A 118 -4.57 15.42 4.99
C VAL A 118 -3.36 16.25 4.55
N LEU A 119 -3.16 16.45 3.24
CA LEU A 119 -2.07 17.29 2.74
C LEU A 119 -2.21 18.75 3.20
N GLN A 120 -3.43 19.26 3.35
CA GLN A 120 -3.68 20.61 3.88
C GLN A 120 -3.64 20.66 5.41
N ASN A 121 -4.08 19.60 6.09
CA ASN A 121 -4.14 19.50 7.54
C ASN A 121 -3.75 18.09 8.02
N PRO A 122 -2.45 17.82 8.22
CA PRO A 122 -1.96 16.51 8.62
C PRO A 122 -2.56 15.99 9.94
N ASP A 123 -2.92 16.89 10.86
CA ASP A 123 -3.50 16.53 12.15
C ASP A 123 -4.89 15.87 12.03
N SER A 124 -5.57 16.07 10.89
CA SER A 124 -6.87 15.46 10.61
C SER A 124 -6.80 13.97 10.29
N GLU A 125 -5.62 13.44 9.95
CA GLU A 125 -5.51 12.09 9.40
C GLU A 125 -5.91 11.01 10.41
N LEU A 126 -5.54 11.17 11.68
CA LEU A 126 -5.94 10.24 12.73
C LEU A 126 -7.47 10.18 12.87
N GLN A 127 -8.13 11.34 12.86
CA GLN A 127 -9.59 11.42 12.92
C GLN A 127 -10.23 10.72 11.71
N GLN A 128 -9.68 10.92 10.51
CA GLN A 128 -10.18 10.24 9.30
C GLN A 128 -10.05 8.72 9.40
N ILE A 129 -8.95 8.21 9.95
CA ILE A 129 -8.75 6.77 10.16
C ILE A 129 -9.74 6.21 11.18
N GLN A 130 -10.00 6.94 12.27
CA GLN A 130 -10.94 6.50 13.32
C GLN A 130 -12.37 6.30 12.80
N ILE A 131 -12.78 7.03 11.76
CA ILE A 131 -14.08 6.87 11.10
C ILE A 131 -14.04 5.96 9.86
N GLY A 132 -12.94 5.20 9.69
CA GLY A 132 -12.80 4.18 8.66
C GLY A 132 -12.31 4.66 7.30
N PHE A 133 -11.75 5.87 7.20
CA PHE A 133 -11.23 6.38 5.93
C PHE A 133 -9.73 6.08 5.75
N PHE A 134 -9.36 5.91 4.48
CA PHE A 134 -7.99 5.80 4.02
C PHE A 134 -7.69 6.99 3.11
N PRO A 135 -7.15 8.11 3.65
CA PRO A 135 -6.78 9.32 2.90
C PRO A 135 -5.58 9.14 1.95
N ASN A 136 -5.66 8.23 0.99
CA ASN A 136 -4.64 7.97 -0.03
C ASN A 136 -5.33 7.73 -1.36
N SER A 137 -4.83 8.33 -2.44
CA SER A 137 -5.45 8.27 -3.77
C SER A 137 -5.45 6.86 -4.37
N GLY A 138 -6.37 6.61 -5.31
CA GLY A 138 -6.52 5.34 -6.01
C GLY A 138 -7.86 4.64 -5.79
N GLY A 139 -8.76 5.20 -4.98
CA GLY A 139 -10.14 4.75 -4.82
C GLY A 139 -11.11 5.66 -5.57
N LEU A 140 -12.02 5.08 -6.36
CA LEU A 140 -13.04 5.80 -7.13
C LEU A 140 -14.43 5.15 -6.98
N PRO A 141 -15.50 5.94 -6.94
CA PRO A 141 -16.85 5.41 -7.08
C PRO A 141 -17.07 4.89 -8.51
N ILE A 142 -17.81 3.80 -8.66
CA ILE A 142 -18.24 3.26 -9.95
C ILE A 142 -19.65 3.78 -10.22
N ILE A 143 -19.76 4.70 -11.17
CA ILE A 143 -21.02 5.41 -11.46
C ILE A 143 -21.43 5.12 -12.91
N VAL A 144 -22.70 4.74 -13.07
CA VAL A 144 -23.35 4.54 -14.37
C VAL A 144 -24.70 5.24 -14.33
N ASN A 145 -24.97 6.14 -15.30
CA ASN A 145 -26.23 6.90 -15.37
C ASN A 145 -26.61 7.58 -14.03
N ASP A 146 -25.64 8.25 -13.39
CA ASP A 146 -25.78 8.90 -12.08
C ASP A 146 -26.11 7.95 -10.91
N GLN A 147 -26.08 6.63 -11.12
CA GLN A 147 -26.25 5.62 -10.09
C GLN A 147 -24.90 5.06 -9.66
N LEU A 148 -24.66 5.06 -8.34
CA LEU A 148 -23.53 4.37 -7.72
C LEU A 148 -23.83 2.87 -7.68
N ILE A 149 -23.04 2.09 -8.42
CA ILE A 149 -23.20 0.63 -8.50
C ILE A 149 -22.10 -0.13 -7.75
N GLY A 150 -21.05 0.57 -7.32
CA GLY A 150 -19.93 0.00 -6.57
C GLY A 150 -18.78 0.98 -6.38
N ALA A 151 -17.63 0.48 -5.94
CA ALA A 151 -16.40 1.26 -5.84
C ALA A 151 -15.18 0.42 -6.24
N ILE A 152 -14.20 1.06 -6.87
CA ILE A 152 -12.92 0.45 -7.23
C ILE A 152 -11.81 1.08 -6.39
N GLY A 153 -10.83 0.28 -6.00
CA GLY A 153 -9.58 0.71 -5.42
C GLY A 153 -8.41 0.03 -6.11
N VAL A 154 -7.38 0.82 -6.44
CA VAL A 154 -6.15 0.34 -7.06
C VAL A 154 -4.98 0.71 -6.15
N GLY A 155 -4.07 -0.23 -5.95
CA GLY A 155 -2.89 -0.07 -5.09
C GLY A 155 -1.69 -0.74 -5.70
N GLY A 156 -0.51 -0.11 -5.61
CA GLY A 156 0.75 -0.81 -5.84
C GLY A 156 1.80 -0.07 -6.65
N SER A 157 1.48 1.10 -7.22
CA SER A 157 2.45 1.92 -7.94
C SER A 157 2.56 3.31 -7.34
N ALA A 158 3.80 3.83 -7.28
CA ALA A 158 4.01 5.25 -7.03
C ALA A 158 3.42 6.09 -8.19
N PRO A 159 2.82 7.25 -7.91
CA PRO A 159 2.23 8.10 -8.94
C PRO A 159 3.32 8.78 -9.78
N ARG A 160 3.12 8.83 -11.10
CA ARG A 160 3.89 9.59 -12.09
C ARG A 160 2.92 10.44 -12.91
N VAL A 161 2.18 11.33 -12.23
CA VAL A 161 1.04 12.05 -12.81
C VAL A 161 1.43 12.85 -14.05
N ALA A 162 2.60 13.49 -14.05
CA ALA A 162 3.14 14.22 -15.20
C ALA A 162 3.39 13.33 -16.43
N GLN A 163 3.56 12.02 -16.22
CA GLN A 163 3.74 11.00 -17.26
C GLN A 163 2.43 10.26 -17.55
N GLY A 164 1.30 10.68 -16.96
CA GLY A 164 -0.01 10.10 -17.20
C GLY A 164 -0.32 8.83 -16.40
N TRP A 165 0.42 8.56 -15.31
CA TRP A 165 0.25 7.36 -14.49
C TRP A 165 -0.03 7.65 -13.01
N SER A 166 -1.04 6.95 -12.47
CA SER A 166 -1.27 6.72 -11.04
C SER A 166 -2.29 5.59 -10.89
N ASP A 167 -2.37 5.00 -9.70
CA ASP A 167 -3.41 4.02 -9.37
C ASP A 167 -4.82 4.53 -9.75
N GLU A 168 -5.09 5.81 -9.48
CA GLU A 168 -6.38 6.46 -9.76
C GLU A 168 -6.62 6.67 -11.27
N ILE A 169 -5.58 7.03 -12.03
CA ILE A 169 -5.66 7.16 -13.49
C ILE A 169 -5.92 5.81 -14.14
N CYS A 170 -5.31 4.74 -13.63
CA CYS A 170 -5.56 3.37 -14.09
C CYS A 170 -7.04 3.00 -13.93
N ALA A 171 -7.58 3.16 -12.72
CA ALA A 171 -8.98 2.90 -12.41
C ALA A 171 -9.93 3.73 -13.29
N HIS A 172 -9.68 5.03 -13.42
CA HIS A 172 -10.52 5.93 -14.20
C HIS A 172 -10.54 5.57 -15.69
N LYS A 173 -9.37 5.32 -16.30
CA LYS A 173 -9.28 4.94 -17.72
C LYS A 173 -9.98 3.60 -17.97
N ALA A 174 -9.76 2.62 -17.10
CA ALA A 174 -10.40 1.31 -17.20
C ALA A 174 -11.93 1.40 -17.10
N MET A 175 -12.45 2.14 -16.12
CA MET A 175 -13.89 2.39 -16.01
C MET A 175 -14.42 3.16 -17.22
N THR A 176 -13.67 4.14 -17.74
CA THR A 176 -14.07 4.91 -18.92
C THR A 176 -14.22 4.01 -20.16
N GLU A 177 -13.30 3.07 -20.35
CA GLU A 177 -13.34 2.12 -21.47
C GLU A 177 -14.48 1.11 -21.34
N VAL A 178 -14.78 0.65 -20.11
CA VAL A 178 -15.80 -0.39 -19.89
C VAL A 178 -17.21 0.17 -19.77
N LEU A 179 -17.37 1.28 -19.05
CA LEU A 179 -18.66 1.86 -18.64
C LEU A 179 -19.04 3.12 -19.43
N GLY A 180 -18.09 3.70 -20.17
CA GLY A 180 -18.24 5.02 -20.77
C GLY A 180 -17.79 6.17 -19.85
N PRO A 181 -18.01 7.43 -20.23
CA PRO A 181 -17.44 8.61 -19.57
C PRO A 181 -17.63 8.62 -18.05
N GLN A 182 -16.53 8.86 -17.33
CA GLN A 182 -16.51 8.95 -15.87
C GLN A 182 -16.28 10.41 -15.40
N PRO A 183 -16.68 10.75 -14.15
CA PRO A 183 -16.39 12.06 -13.59
C PRO A 183 -14.89 12.38 -13.59
N PRO A 184 -14.49 13.63 -13.84
CA PRO A 184 -13.10 14.02 -13.93
C PRO A 184 -12.36 13.77 -12.60
N LEU A 185 -11.10 13.37 -12.71
CA LEU A 185 -10.24 13.15 -11.55
C LEU A 185 -9.93 14.44 -10.80
N LEU A 186 -9.83 14.32 -9.47
CA LEU A 186 -9.40 15.43 -8.62
C LEU A 186 -7.90 15.69 -8.81
N GLN A 187 -7.53 16.96 -8.77
CA GLN A 187 -6.13 17.39 -8.77
C GLN A 187 -5.52 17.22 -7.37
N ASP A 188 -4.22 16.97 -7.32
CA ASP A 188 -3.48 16.92 -6.06
C ASP A 188 -3.29 18.35 -5.53
N LEU A 189 -3.62 18.58 -4.26
CA LEU A 189 -3.36 19.88 -3.64
C LEU A 189 -1.91 19.97 -3.16
N PRO A 190 -1.25 21.13 -3.29
CA PRO A 190 0.09 21.32 -2.78
C PRO A 190 0.07 21.17 -1.26
N PRO A 191 0.94 20.37 -0.64
CA PRO A 191 0.84 20.14 0.80
C PRO A 191 1.16 21.42 1.57
N ARG A 192 0.56 21.58 2.75
CA ARG A 192 0.73 22.77 3.59
C ARG A 192 2.22 23.06 3.80
N ALA A 193 2.61 24.33 3.72
CA ALA A 193 3.98 24.75 4.02
C ALA A 193 4.31 24.40 5.49
N ALA A 194 5.20 23.42 5.69
CA ALA A 194 5.74 23.05 7.00
C ALA A 194 7.08 23.76 7.21
N VAL A 195 7.37 24.12 8.47
CA VAL A 195 8.55 24.93 8.85
C VAL A 195 9.90 24.22 8.58
N ASN A 196 9.92 22.90 8.35
CA ASN A 196 11.15 22.09 8.20
C ASN A 196 11.16 21.15 6.98
N ARG A 197 10.30 21.39 5.98
CA ARG A 197 10.08 20.43 4.89
C ARG A 197 11.34 20.21 4.02
N GLY A 198 11.80 18.96 3.94
CA GLY A 198 12.90 18.54 3.05
C GLY A 198 14.30 18.68 3.64
N ASN A 199 14.43 19.09 4.91
CA ASN A 199 15.72 19.30 5.55
C ASN A 199 16.35 18.02 6.11
N ALA A 200 15.57 16.95 6.33
CA ALA A 200 16.10 15.69 6.83
C ALA A 200 16.58 14.80 5.66
N PRO A 201 17.84 14.33 5.70
CA PRO A 201 18.36 13.41 4.68
C PRO A 201 17.61 12.06 4.74
N VAL A 202 17.06 11.64 3.59
CA VAL A 202 16.34 10.35 3.46
C VAL A 202 17.30 9.29 2.90
N PRO A 203 17.47 8.13 3.58
CA PRO A 203 18.32 7.06 3.08
C PRO A 203 17.73 6.38 1.85
N ARG A 204 18.61 5.87 0.98
CA ARG A 204 18.23 4.99 -0.14
C ARG A 204 18.48 3.53 0.20
N PHE A 205 17.56 2.66 -0.21
CA PHE A 205 17.66 1.21 -0.04
C PHE A 205 17.14 0.54 -1.32
N GLU A 206 18.00 0.43 -2.31
CA GLU A 206 17.68 -0.07 -3.64
C GLU A 206 18.79 -1.02 -4.08
N LEU A 207 18.42 -2.12 -4.74
CA LEU A 207 19.42 -2.98 -5.39
C LEU A 207 20.16 -2.18 -6.47
N PRO A 208 21.47 -2.41 -6.66
CA PRO A 208 22.20 -1.80 -7.76
C PRO A 208 21.51 -2.08 -9.11
N GLN A 209 21.45 -1.07 -9.98
CA GLN A 209 20.88 -1.23 -11.31
C GLN A 209 21.56 -2.39 -12.06
N GLY A 210 20.75 -3.31 -12.60
CA GLY A 210 21.23 -4.49 -13.33
C GLY A 210 21.60 -5.70 -12.45
N ALA A 211 21.50 -5.60 -11.13
CA ALA A 211 21.70 -6.75 -10.25
C ALA A 211 20.46 -7.66 -10.25
N ALA A 212 20.59 -8.87 -10.80
CA ALA A 212 19.59 -9.92 -10.65
C ALA A 212 19.81 -10.66 -9.30
N PRO A 213 18.73 -10.96 -8.55
CA PRO A 213 18.82 -11.85 -7.39
C PRO A 213 19.46 -13.17 -7.79
N LYS A 214 20.45 -13.64 -7.04
CA LYS A 214 21.02 -14.97 -7.25
C LYS A 214 20.13 -15.99 -6.55
N SER A 215 19.73 -17.04 -7.27
CA SER A 215 18.86 -18.11 -6.77
C SER A 215 19.54 -19.09 -5.81
N THR A 216 20.83 -18.89 -5.50
CA THR A 216 21.59 -19.76 -4.59
C THR A 216 22.49 -18.93 -3.68
N LEU A 217 22.22 -18.99 -2.37
CA LEU A 217 23.06 -18.38 -1.33
C LEU A 217 23.99 -19.44 -0.70
N PRO A 218 25.19 -19.04 -0.23
CA PRO A 218 26.09 -19.96 0.43
C PRO A 218 25.50 -20.59 1.70
N PRO A 219 25.77 -21.89 1.94
CA PRO A 219 25.19 -22.67 3.03
C PRO A 219 25.41 -22.10 4.45
N GLU A 220 26.42 -21.26 4.64
CA GLU A 220 26.69 -20.60 5.91
C GLU A 220 25.71 -19.45 6.23
N PHE A 221 25.05 -18.88 5.22
CA PHE A 221 24.16 -17.72 5.36
C PHE A 221 22.70 -18.11 5.52
N VAL A 222 22.31 -19.23 4.91
CA VAL A 222 20.95 -19.72 4.89
C VAL A 222 20.83 -21.10 5.51
N VAL A 223 19.61 -21.54 5.81
CA VAL A 223 19.40 -22.90 6.31
C VAL A 223 19.87 -23.92 5.27
N SER A 224 20.74 -24.84 5.70
CA SER A 224 21.43 -25.78 4.80
C SER A 224 21.60 -27.18 5.41
N GLY A 225 22.10 -28.14 4.62
CA GLY A 225 22.36 -29.51 5.07
C GLY A 225 21.07 -30.28 5.45
N LYS A 226 21.15 -31.14 6.48
CA LYS A 226 20.00 -31.97 6.91
C LYS A 226 18.79 -31.15 7.34
N ALA A 227 18.98 -29.92 7.83
CA ALA A 227 17.88 -29.04 8.22
C ALA A 227 17.08 -28.56 6.99
N ALA A 228 17.77 -28.28 5.88
CA ALA A 228 17.11 -27.86 4.63
C ALA A 228 16.27 -28.97 3.99
N ALA A 229 16.58 -30.25 4.23
CA ALA A 229 15.78 -31.37 3.70
C ALA A 229 14.33 -31.41 4.25
N ASN A 230 14.06 -30.70 5.36
CA ASN A 230 12.75 -30.62 5.99
C ASN A 230 12.04 -29.29 5.72
N ILE A 231 12.61 -28.40 4.89
CA ILE A 231 12.12 -27.05 4.65
C ILE A 231 11.96 -26.86 3.14
N PHE A 232 10.75 -26.52 2.71
CA PHE A 232 10.44 -26.31 1.30
C PHE A 232 10.90 -24.95 0.76
N ASP A 233 11.17 -23.98 1.64
CA ASP A 233 11.72 -22.66 1.33
C ASP A 233 13.08 -22.47 2.01
N GLY A 234 14.17 -22.69 1.26
CA GLY A 234 15.55 -22.66 1.75
C GLY A 234 16.12 -21.26 1.97
N SER A 235 15.39 -20.20 1.62
CA SER A 235 15.89 -18.81 1.66
C SER A 235 15.64 -18.13 3.00
N GLN A 236 15.93 -18.84 4.08
CA GLN A 236 15.81 -18.34 5.46
C GLN A 236 17.19 -18.16 6.08
N ILE A 237 17.40 -17.08 6.82
CA ILE A 237 18.64 -16.82 7.54
C ILE A 237 19.02 -17.98 8.47
N SER A 238 20.29 -18.40 8.44
CA SER A 238 20.80 -19.44 9.33
C SER A 238 20.92 -18.93 10.78
N GLY A 239 20.71 -19.81 11.76
CA GLY A 239 20.91 -19.47 13.17
C GLY A 239 22.35 -19.02 13.49
N GLU A 240 23.34 -19.53 12.77
CA GLU A 240 24.74 -19.13 12.93
C GLU A 240 25.01 -17.72 12.38
N ALA A 241 24.45 -17.38 11.20
CA ALA A 241 24.49 -16.02 10.68
C ALA A 241 23.79 -15.05 11.64
N ALA A 242 22.60 -15.41 12.14
CA ALA A 242 21.85 -14.60 13.09
C ALA A 242 22.65 -14.32 14.38
N LYS A 243 23.26 -15.35 14.98
CA LYS A 243 24.14 -15.19 16.16
C LYS A 243 25.35 -14.32 15.88
N LYS A 244 25.97 -14.43 14.69
CA LYS A 244 27.13 -13.60 14.29
C LYS A 244 26.75 -12.12 14.17
N ILE A 245 25.60 -11.82 13.56
CA ILE A 245 25.05 -10.46 13.47
C ILE A 245 24.81 -9.91 14.88
N ALA A 246 24.10 -10.67 15.71
CA ALA A 246 23.73 -10.24 17.06
C ALA A 246 24.95 -9.97 17.94
N ARG A 247 25.93 -10.89 17.95
CA ARG A 247 27.19 -10.73 18.69
C ARG A 247 27.94 -9.47 18.27
N THR A 248 28.11 -9.27 16.96
CA THR A 248 28.82 -8.11 16.44
C THR A 248 28.11 -6.80 16.80
N CYS A 249 26.79 -6.75 16.66
CA CYS A 249 25.99 -5.58 17.05
C CYS A 249 26.16 -5.31 18.56
N ARG A 250 26.05 -6.33 19.41
CA ARG A 250 26.24 -6.18 20.86
C ARG A 250 27.63 -5.65 21.22
N ASP A 251 28.69 -6.23 20.64
CA ASP A 251 30.08 -5.82 20.88
C ASP A 251 30.31 -4.37 20.41
N TRP A 252 29.73 -4.01 19.26
CA TRP A 252 29.75 -2.64 18.76
C TRP A 252 29.02 -1.66 19.69
N ALA A 253 27.82 -2.02 20.16
CA ALA A 253 27.05 -1.21 21.10
C ALA A 253 27.82 -0.98 22.41
N ALA A 254 28.44 -2.04 22.94
CA ALA A 254 29.28 -1.97 24.13
C ALA A 254 30.49 -1.04 23.93
N ALA A 255 31.16 -1.12 22.77
CA ALA A 255 32.25 -0.21 22.41
C ALA A 255 31.81 1.25 22.26
N LYS A 256 30.51 1.52 22.11
CA LYS A 256 29.90 2.87 22.11
C LYS A 256 29.26 3.25 23.44
N GLY A 257 29.53 2.48 24.51
CA GLY A 257 29.03 2.73 25.86
C GLY A 257 27.53 2.46 26.03
N GLY A 258 26.92 1.64 25.18
CA GLY A 258 25.52 1.26 25.28
C GLY A 258 25.29 -0.25 25.29
N THR A 259 24.03 -0.64 25.41
CA THR A 259 23.58 -2.02 25.25
C THR A 259 22.40 -2.03 24.27
N ALA A 260 22.04 -3.20 23.72
CA ALA A 260 20.99 -3.30 22.71
C ALA A 260 20.14 -4.56 22.91
N SER A 261 18.84 -4.45 22.62
CA SER A 261 17.97 -5.60 22.38
C SER A 261 17.91 -5.86 20.88
N ILE A 262 18.06 -7.11 20.47
CA ILE A 262 18.24 -7.51 19.08
C ILE A 262 17.22 -8.59 18.76
N TYR A 263 16.50 -8.40 17.65
CA TYR A 263 15.51 -9.33 17.12
C TYR A 263 15.86 -9.63 15.68
N ILE A 264 16.00 -10.90 15.33
CA ILE A 264 16.25 -11.37 13.97
C ILE A 264 15.14 -12.34 13.60
N LEU A 265 14.40 -11.99 12.54
CA LEU A 265 13.29 -12.75 11.99
C LEU A 265 13.72 -13.43 10.69
N ASP A 266 13.14 -14.58 10.39
CA ASP A 266 13.21 -15.19 9.06
C ASP A 266 12.27 -14.46 8.06
N THR A 267 12.11 -15.02 6.87
CA THR A 267 11.21 -14.50 5.82
C THR A 267 9.72 -14.68 6.13
N HIS A 268 9.37 -15.60 7.03
CA HIS A 268 8.00 -15.87 7.47
C HIS A 268 7.57 -14.99 8.66
N GLY A 269 8.52 -14.31 9.30
CA GLY A 269 8.28 -13.47 10.47
C GLY A 269 8.49 -14.18 11.80
N GLU A 270 9.06 -15.39 11.78
CA GLU A 270 9.37 -16.17 12.96
C GLU A 270 10.73 -15.80 13.55
N PHE A 271 10.86 -15.92 14.87
CA PHE A 271 12.09 -15.57 15.57
C PHE A 271 13.19 -16.59 15.30
N VAL A 272 14.29 -16.14 14.68
CA VAL A 272 15.53 -16.93 14.54
C VAL A 272 16.49 -16.64 15.68
N HIS A 273 16.57 -15.38 16.11
CA HIS A 273 17.37 -14.99 17.26
C HIS A 273 16.73 -13.80 17.99
N GLN A 274 16.71 -13.88 19.32
CA GLN A 274 16.26 -12.81 20.20
C GLN A 274 17.27 -12.66 21.33
N GLU A 275 17.71 -11.44 21.58
CA GLU A 275 18.57 -11.12 22.70
C GLU A 275 18.10 -9.83 23.38
N ARG A 276 18.01 -9.86 24.71
CA ARG A 276 17.87 -8.66 25.54
C ARG A 276 19.22 -8.35 26.15
N GLY A 277 19.85 -7.26 25.73
CA GLY A 277 21.10 -6.78 26.33
C GLY A 277 20.95 -6.43 27.81
N ASP A 278 22.06 -6.42 28.54
CA ASP A 278 22.05 -6.07 29.95
C ASP A 278 21.55 -4.63 30.19
N GLY A 279 20.78 -4.44 31.26
CA GLY A 279 20.14 -3.16 31.55
C GLY A 279 18.95 -2.78 30.66
N GLN A 280 18.59 -3.60 29.66
CA GLN A 280 17.46 -3.32 28.77
C GLN A 280 16.12 -3.70 29.40
N ILE A 281 15.11 -2.87 29.16
CA ILE A 281 13.73 -3.00 29.66
C ILE A 281 12.76 -3.39 28.54
N TYR A 282 11.55 -3.83 28.91
CA TYR A 282 10.53 -4.31 27.97
C TYR A 282 10.28 -3.40 26.75
N PRO A 283 10.12 -2.06 26.89
CA PRO A 283 9.96 -1.19 25.72
C PRO A 283 11.08 -1.31 24.68
N ASN A 284 12.32 -1.56 25.10
CA ASN A 284 13.46 -1.66 24.19
C ASN A 284 13.45 -2.97 23.41
N MET A 285 13.04 -4.06 24.06
CA MET A 285 12.80 -5.34 23.41
C MET A 285 11.61 -5.25 22.45
N HIS A 286 10.51 -4.68 22.90
CA HIS A 286 9.29 -4.55 22.11
C HIS A 286 9.51 -3.69 20.88
N THR A 287 10.20 -2.55 21.01
CA THR A 287 10.52 -1.70 19.85
C THR A 287 11.51 -2.36 18.90
N ALA A 288 12.48 -3.16 19.38
CA ALA A 288 13.35 -3.96 18.51
C ALA A 288 12.53 -4.96 17.66
N MET A 289 11.58 -5.67 18.28
CA MET A 289 10.66 -6.58 17.59
C MET A 289 9.83 -5.85 16.53
N LEU A 290 9.19 -4.73 16.90
CA LEU A 290 8.37 -3.95 15.97
C LEU A 290 9.17 -3.41 14.79
N LYS A 291 10.43 -3.00 15.01
CA LYS A 291 11.34 -2.57 13.94
C LYS A 291 11.67 -3.71 12.98
N ALA A 292 11.95 -4.91 13.50
CA ALA A 292 12.21 -6.09 12.67
C ALA A 292 10.99 -6.47 11.83
N GLN A 293 9.80 -6.51 12.44
CA GLN A 293 8.53 -6.80 11.76
C GLN A 293 8.21 -5.75 10.69
N THR A 294 8.39 -4.47 11.02
CA THR A 294 8.18 -3.37 10.07
C THR A 294 9.13 -3.49 8.88
N ALA A 295 10.41 -3.77 9.13
CA ALA A 295 11.40 -3.96 8.06
C ALA A 295 11.06 -5.17 7.18
N LEU A 296 10.60 -6.27 7.79
CA LEU A 296 10.15 -7.46 7.06
C LEU A 296 8.95 -7.17 6.17
N GLN A 297 7.89 -6.56 6.73
CA GLN A 297 6.63 -6.32 6.04
C GLN A 297 6.76 -5.25 4.93
N THR A 298 7.51 -4.18 5.20
CA THR A 298 7.71 -3.09 4.22
C THR A 298 8.82 -3.38 3.23
N ARG A 299 9.66 -4.41 3.49
CA ARG A 299 10.90 -4.70 2.76
C ARG A 299 11.83 -3.49 2.66
N ARG A 300 11.77 -2.59 3.64
CA ARG A 300 12.52 -1.33 3.70
C ARG A 300 13.07 -1.08 5.11
N PRO A 301 14.23 -0.43 5.24
CA PRO A 301 14.73 0.00 6.54
C PRO A 301 13.74 0.97 7.21
N THR A 302 13.59 0.86 8.53
CA THR A 302 12.68 1.75 9.28
C THR A 302 13.15 3.21 9.26
N SER A 303 14.42 3.47 8.98
CA SER A 303 14.95 4.83 8.81
C SER A 303 14.42 5.61 7.63
N LEU A 304 13.94 4.92 6.58
CA LEU A 304 13.37 5.58 5.42
C LEU A 304 12.09 6.33 5.80
N PRO A 305 11.05 5.69 6.37
CA PRO A 305 9.89 6.41 6.88
C PRO A 305 10.22 7.30 8.08
N ASN A 306 11.23 7.00 8.91
CA ASN A 306 11.70 7.91 9.98
C ASN A 306 12.13 9.28 9.44
N ALA A 307 12.95 9.28 8.40
CA ALA A 307 13.45 10.49 7.77
C ALA A 307 12.31 11.24 7.07
N GLN A 308 11.39 10.49 6.43
CA GLN A 308 10.22 11.08 5.80
C GLN A 308 9.31 11.79 6.82
N LEU A 309 9.08 11.19 8.00
CA LEU A 309 8.31 11.81 9.08
C LEU A 309 8.88 13.18 9.50
N ARG A 310 10.21 13.32 9.56
CA ARG A 310 10.85 14.60 9.88
C ARG A 310 10.63 15.67 8.80
N ASN A 311 10.41 15.26 7.56
CA ASN A 311 10.17 16.15 6.42
C ASN A 311 8.67 16.47 6.25
N ASP A 312 7.82 15.47 6.43
CA ASP A 312 6.38 15.53 6.19
C ASP A 312 5.66 14.49 7.07
N PRO A 313 4.88 14.92 8.08
CA PRO A 313 4.16 13.99 8.94
C PRO A 313 2.92 13.38 8.28
N SER A 314 2.48 13.88 7.11
CA SER A 314 1.36 13.29 6.37
C SER A 314 1.62 11.82 6.05
N GLY A 315 0.62 10.98 6.30
CA GLY A 315 0.72 9.54 6.14
C GLY A 315 1.26 8.81 7.36
N THR A 316 1.60 9.47 8.47
CA THR A 316 2.15 8.80 9.65
C THR A 316 1.09 8.07 10.46
N PRO A 317 -0.06 8.69 10.82
CA PRO A 317 -1.12 8.00 11.53
C PRO A 317 -1.59 6.72 10.84
N ARG A 318 -1.67 6.68 9.50
CA ARG A 318 -2.03 5.44 8.78
C ARG A 318 -0.98 4.35 8.91
N GLN A 319 0.31 4.68 8.85
CA GLN A 319 1.40 3.71 8.99
C GLN A 319 1.33 3.04 10.37
N LEU A 320 1.09 3.84 11.39
CA LEU A 320 1.02 3.38 12.77
C LEU A 320 -0.28 2.60 13.06
N VAL A 321 -1.44 3.17 12.72
CA VAL A 321 -2.75 2.64 13.15
C VAL A 321 -3.23 1.50 12.27
N GLN A 322 -3.03 1.57 10.94
CA GLN A 322 -3.61 0.58 10.02
C GLN A 322 -2.66 -0.58 9.75
N PHE A 323 -1.34 -0.37 9.86
CA PHE A 323 -0.35 -1.41 9.58
C PHE A 323 0.51 -1.78 10.79
N GLY A 324 0.41 -1.07 11.91
CA GLY A 324 1.21 -1.35 13.10
C GLY A 324 2.71 -1.06 12.90
N PHE A 325 3.09 -0.25 11.92
CA PHE A 325 4.49 -0.01 11.59
C PHE A 325 5.18 0.88 12.60
N PHE A 326 6.38 0.49 13.01
CA PHE A 326 7.23 1.25 13.90
C PHE A 326 8.40 1.85 13.13
N THR A 327 8.30 3.15 12.84
CA THR A 327 9.17 3.85 11.89
C THR A 327 10.45 4.38 12.50
N ASN A 328 10.78 4.10 13.76
CA ASN A 328 12.05 4.53 14.33
C ASN A 328 13.21 3.71 13.75
N SER A 329 14.31 4.38 13.38
CA SER A 329 15.54 3.75 12.85
C SER A 329 16.03 2.59 13.72
N GLY A 330 16.44 1.50 13.07
CA GLY A 330 16.99 0.30 13.73
C GLY A 330 16.45 -1.03 13.19
N GLY A 331 15.46 -1.00 12.29
CA GLY A 331 15.00 -2.17 11.54
C GLY A 331 15.58 -2.19 10.13
N ILE A 332 16.18 -3.30 9.69
CA ILE A 332 16.76 -3.45 8.36
C ILE A 332 16.37 -4.81 7.75
N PRO A 333 15.84 -4.86 6.51
CA PRO A 333 15.71 -6.10 5.75
C PRO A 333 17.07 -6.76 5.54
N ILE A 334 17.19 -8.05 5.80
CA ILE A 334 18.41 -8.82 5.51
C ILE A 334 18.32 -9.31 4.08
N VAL A 335 18.91 -8.54 3.16
CA VAL A 335 18.96 -8.87 1.73
C VAL A 335 20.39 -9.17 1.34
N VAL A 336 20.65 -10.41 0.91
CA VAL A 336 21.98 -10.90 0.51
C VAL A 336 21.93 -11.32 -0.95
N ASP A 337 22.85 -10.82 -1.78
CA ASP A 337 22.87 -11.08 -3.23
C ASP A 337 21.51 -10.89 -3.94
N GLY A 338 20.73 -9.90 -3.49
CA GLY A 338 19.41 -9.59 -4.05
C GLY A 338 18.25 -10.41 -3.51
N GLU A 339 18.51 -11.38 -2.63
CA GLU A 339 17.49 -12.21 -2.01
C GLU A 339 17.28 -11.83 -0.55
N MET A 340 16.03 -11.65 -0.15
CA MET A 340 15.67 -11.34 1.23
C MET A 340 15.58 -12.64 2.03
N ILE A 341 16.38 -12.77 3.09
CA ILE A 341 16.44 -13.96 3.94
C ILE A 341 15.95 -13.75 5.38
N GLY A 342 15.51 -12.53 5.69
CA GLY A 342 14.99 -12.17 7.00
C GLY A 342 14.98 -10.67 7.26
N ALA A 343 14.85 -10.29 8.52
CA ALA A 343 14.95 -8.89 8.97
C ALA A 343 15.61 -8.82 10.35
N ILE A 344 16.37 -7.76 10.61
CA ILE A 344 16.90 -7.43 11.94
C ILE A 344 16.20 -6.18 12.48
N GLY A 345 15.94 -6.16 13.78
CA GLY A 345 15.52 -4.99 14.54
C GLY A 345 16.37 -4.82 15.80
N VAL A 346 16.82 -3.60 16.04
CA VAL A 346 17.62 -3.22 17.20
C VAL A 346 16.90 -2.13 17.99
N GLY A 347 16.86 -2.26 19.31
CA GLY A 347 16.18 -1.33 20.21
C GLY A 347 16.92 -1.13 21.51
N GLY A 348 16.70 0.02 22.14
CA GLY A 348 17.29 0.34 23.44
C GLY A 348 18.47 1.30 23.43
N GLY A 349 18.79 1.89 22.27
CA GLY A 349 19.85 2.89 22.14
C GLY A 349 21.22 2.22 22.28
N ALA A 350 21.70 1.65 21.17
CA ALA A 350 23.04 1.05 21.03
C ALA A 350 24.21 2.07 21.19
N GLY A 351 24.21 2.81 22.30
CA GLY A 351 25.14 3.89 22.61
C GLY A 351 24.94 5.12 21.73
N GLY A 352 25.94 6.01 21.72
CA GLY A 352 25.95 7.24 20.90
C GLY A 352 25.97 7.01 19.39
N GLY A 353 26.07 5.76 18.94
CA GLY A 353 26.05 5.39 17.53
C GLY A 353 24.66 5.03 16.98
N GLY A 354 23.67 4.73 17.83
CA GLY A 354 22.30 4.43 17.43
C GLY A 354 22.03 3.00 16.93
N ASP A 355 20.78 2.57 17.07
CA ASP A 355 20.31 1.19 16.83
C ASP A 355 20.59 0.67 15.41
N GLU A 356 20.43 1.53 14.40
CA GLU A 356 20.58 1.12 13.01
C GLU A 356 22.03 0.88 12.61
N ASN A 357 22.97 1.64 13.17
CA ASN A 357 24.40 1.40 12.94
C ASN A 357 24.84 0.08 13.57
N CYS A 358 24.28 -0.28 14.73
CA CYS A 358 24.49 -1.60 15.34
C CYS A 358 24.07 -2.73 14.38
N ALA A 359 22.88 -2.61 13.79
CA ALA A 359 22.40 -3.55 12.78
C ALA A 359 23.31 -3.58 11.54
N ILE A 360 23.69 -2.41 11.00
CA ILE A 360 24.59 -2.30 9.83
C ILE A 360 25.92 -3.01 10.07
N GLU A 361 26.57 -2.78 11.22
CA GLU A 361 27.85 -3.40 11.51
C GLU A 361 27.74 -4.92 11.70
N GLY A 362 26.65 -5.39 12.33
CA GLY A 362 26.36 -6.82 12.41
C GLY A 362 26.16 -7.46 11.04
N LEU A 363 25.42 -6.81 10.15
CA LEU A 363 25.18 -7.27 8.78
C LEU A 363 26.47 -7.29 7.94
N LYS A 364 27.29 -6.24 8.02
CA LYS A 364 28.60 -6.18 7.35
C LYS A 364 29.52 -7.30 7.81
N ALA A 365 29.59 -7.57 9.11
CA ALA A 365 30.43 -8.64 9.63
C ALA A 365 29.96 -10.03 9.18
N ALA A 366 28.64 -10.22 9.06
CA ALA A 366 28.08 -11.50 8.62
C ALA A 366 28.28 -11.74 7.12
N PHE A 367 28.01 -10.74 6.28
CA PHE A 367 27.84 -10.93 4.83
C PHE A 367 28.79 -10.10 3.97
N GLY A 368 29.59 -9.20 4.54
CA GLY A 368 30.55 -8.37 3.82
C GLY A 368 29.87 -7.44 2.81
N ASN A 369 30.36 -7.43 1.57
CA ASN A 369 29.82 -6.63 0.46
C ASN A 369 28.57 -7.23 -0.20
N ARG A 370 28.11 -8.40 0.26
CA ARG A 370 26.97 -9.12 -0.32
C ARG A 370 25.62 -8.66 0.22
N VAL A 371 25.62 -8.01 1.39
CA VAL A 371 24.40 -7.49 2.01
C VAL A 371 24.06 -6.10 1.46
N LEU A 372 22.80 -5.89 1.14
CA LEU A 372 22.27 -4.56 0.83
C LEU A 372 22.10 -3.76 2.12
N LEU A 373 22.64 -2.54 2.14
CA LEU A 373 22.59 -1.65 3.30
C LEU A 373 22.00 -0.30 2.91
N PRO A 374 21.32 0.40 3.84
CA PRO A 374 20.85 1.76 3.60
C PRO A 374 22.03 2.72 3.35
N VAL A 375 21.90 3.54 2.31
CA VAL A 375 22.88 4.57 1.95
C VAL A 375 22.33 5.94 2.36
N TYR A 376 23.00 6.60 3.30
CA TYR A 376 22.60 7.91 3.79
C TYR A 376 23.20 9.02 2.92
N PRO A 377 22.43 10.08 2.62
CA PRO A 377 22.99 11.29 2.03
C PRO A 377 24.08 11.87 2.94
N PRO A 378 25.13 12.50 2.37
CA PRO A 378 26.06 13.29 3.16
C PRO A 378 25.29 14.34 3.95
N LYS A 379 25.69 14.59 5.21
CA LYS A 379 25.11 15.69 6.00
C LYS A 379 25.34 16.99 5.23
N SER A 380 24.28 17.74 4.94
CA SER A 380 24.41 19.09 4.42
C SER A 380 25.13 19.93 5.47
N ASN A 381 26.27 20.52 5.10
CA ASN A 381 26.92 21.54 5.91
C ASN A 381 26.08 22.82 5.82
N ASN A 382 25.05 22.94 6.66
CA ASN A 382 24.36 24.20 6.91
C ASN A 382 24.70 24.71 8.29
#